data_AF-A0A2K3JP52-F1
#
_entry.id   AF-A0A2K3JP52-F1
#
_cell.length_a   1.000
_cell.length_b   1.000
_cell.length_c   1.000
_cell.angle_alpha   90.00
_cell.angle_beta   90.00
_cell.angle_gamma   90.00
#
_symmetry.space_group_name_H-M   'P 1'
#
loop_
_entity.id
_entity.type
_entity.pdbx_description
1 polymer ?
#
loop_
_entity_poly.entity_id
_entity_poly.type
_entity_poly.pdbx_seq_one_letter_code
_entity_poly.pdbx_strand_id
1 'polypeptide(L)'
;GGDVVLLYASKYHDIKTVVNLSGRYDLKAGIEERLGKDYLEIIKKDGFIDVKKRSGSLDYHVTEESLMDRLGTNMHEACLQIDKECRLVEKMFDLSYCHLLLLAPFLCSSSDRT
;
A
#
# COMPACT_ATOMS: atom_id res chain seq x y z
N GLY A 1 0.34 1.45 -4.84
CA GLY A 1 1.38 1.58 -5.88
C GLY A 1 2.67 0.99 -5.36
N GLY A 2 3.37 1.75 -4.51
CA GLY A 2 4.50 1.19 -3.74
C GLY A 2 4.10 0.15 -2.70
N ASP A 3 2.85 0.20 -2.21
CA ASP A 3 2.33 -0.73 -1.19
C ASP A 3 2.30 -2.19 -1.67
N VAL A 4 2.17 -2.40 -2.99
CA VAL A 4 2.22 -3.72 -3.61
C VAL A 4 3.58 -4.38 -3.39
N VAL A 5 4.66 -3.59 -3.35
CA VAL A 5 6.03 -4.10 -3.14
C VAL A 5 6.21 -4.60 -1.70
N LEU A 6 5.62 -3.91 -0.72
CA LEU A 6 5.61 -4.36 0.67
C LEU A 6 4.80 -5.66 0.83
N LEU A 7 3.62 -5.74 0.20
CA LEU A 7 2.80 -6.95 0.20
C LEU A 7 3.48 -8.13 -0.50
N TYR A 8 4.25 -7.86 -1.54
CA TYR A 8 5.05 -8.89 -2.17
C TYR A 8 6.15 -9.39 -1.22
N ALA A 9 6.93 -8.48 -0.62
CA ALA A 9 8.03 -8.86 0.28
C ALA A 9 7.55 -9.52 1.59
N SER A 10 6.32 -9.25 2.02
CA SER A 10 5.72 -9.91 3.17
C SER A 10 5.29 -11.34 2.86
N LYS A 11 4.88 -11.61 1.61
CA LYS A 11 4.43 -12.91 1.15
C LYS A 11 5.58 -13.78 0.62
N TYR A 12 6.57 -13.14 0.01
CA TYR A 12 7.69 -13.78 -0.65
C TYR A 12 8.98 -13.22 -0.04
N HIS A 13 9.71 -14.08 0.66
CA HIS A 13 10.95 -13.74 1.37
C HIS A 13 12.20 -13.87 0.48
N ASP A 14 12.03 -13.74 -0.83
CA ASP A 14 13.10 -13.81 -1.84
C ASP A 14 13.76 -12.45 -2.10
N ILE A 15 13.18 -11.37 -1.55
CA ILE A 15 13.69 -10.01 -1.71
C ILE A 15 14.53 -9.60 -0.49
N LYS A 16 15.77 -9.17 -0.75
CA LYS A 16 16.71 -8.71 0.29
C LYS A 16 16.61 -7.22 0.60
N THR A 17 15.98 -6.43 -0.27
CA THR A 17 15.88 -4.98 -0.12
C THR A 17 14.62 -4.45 -0.81
N VAL A 18 13.81 -3.69 -0.09
CA VAL A 18 12.62 -3.00 -0.60
C VAL A 18 12.77 -1.51 -0.38
N VAL A 19 12.59 -0.74 -1.45
CA VAL A 19 12.51 0.72 -1.37
C VAL A 19 11.06 1.12 -1.65
N ASN A 20 10.32 1.47 -0.61
CA ASN A 20 8.95 1.92 -0.74
C ASN A 20 8.90 3.45 -0.89
N LEU A 21 8.43 3.90 -2.06
CA LEU A 21 8.19 5.30 -2.39
C LEU A 21 6.68 5.61 -2.49
N SER A 22 5.83 4.87 -1.77
CA SER A 22 4.38 5.09 -1.82
C SER A 22 4.00 6.40 -1.13
N GLY A 23 3.02 7.08 -1.73
CA GLY A 23 2.43 8.28 -1.14
C GLY A 23 1.35 7.99 -0.08
N ARG A 24 0.91 6.72 0.07
CA ARG A 24 -0.18 6.35 0.99
C ARG A 24 0.09 4.98 1.60
N TYR A 25 0.31 4.94 2.91
CA TYR A 25 0.45 3.69 3.66
C TYR A 25 -0.92 3.03 3.93
N ASP A 26 -1.94 3.83 4.22
CA ASP A 26 -3.31 3.32 4.38
C ASP A 26 -3.97 3.12 3.02
N LEU A 27 -4.26 1.86 2.67
CA LEU A 27 -4.90 1.50 1.41
C LEU A 27 -6.36 1.95 1.30
N LYS A 28 -7.01 2.25 2.42
CA LYS A 28 -8.37 2.81 2.48
C LYS A 28 -8.35 4.30 2.10
N ALA A 29 -7.23 4.98 2.32
CA ALA A 29 -7.11 6.40 2.07
C ALA A 29 -7.25 6.74 0.57
N GLY A 30 -8.20 7.65 0.29
CA GLY A 30 -8.54 8.17 -1.03
C GLY A 30 -9.08 7.13 -2.02
N ILE A 31 -9.67 6.02 -1.53
CA ILE A 31 -10.62 5.22 -2.31
C ILE A 31 -11.86 6.07 -2.61
N GLU A 32 -12.42 6.73 -1.59
CA GLU A 32 -13.59 7.62 -1.73
C GLU A 32 -13.34 8.75 -2.74
N GLU A 33 -12.14 9.36 -2.70
CA GLU A 33 -11.73 10.40 -3.66
C GLU A 33 -11.77 9.89 -5.11
N ARG A 34 -11.41 8.62 -5.32
CA ARG A 34 -11.28 8.02 -6.67
C ARG A 34 -12.56 7.37 -7.17
N LEU A 35 -13.32 6.74 -6.29
CA LEU A 35 -14.50 5.93 -6.64
C LEU A 35 -15.83 6.62 -6.26
N GLY A 36 -15.78 7.72 -5.52
CA GLY A 36 -16.95 8.40 -4.97
C GLY A 36 -17.35 7.89 -3.59
N LYS A 37 -18.27 8.60 -2.94
CA LYS A 37 -18.79 8.28 -1.59
C LYS A 37 -19.61 7.00 -1.55
N ASP A 38 -20.35 6.75 -2.62
CA ASP A 38 -21.34 5.67 -2.66
C ASP A 38 -20.76 4.39 -3.32
N TYR A 39 -19.43 4.27 -3.41
CA TYR A 39 -18.75 3.18 -4.10
C TYR A 39 -19.15 1.79 -3.56
N LEU A 40 -19.35 1.66 -2.24
CA LEU A 40 -19.80 0.40 -1.64
C LEU A 40 -21.22 0.01 -2.05
N GLU A 41 -22.11 0.98 -2.28
CA GLU A 41 -23.47 0.71 -2.71
C GLU A 41 -23.50 0.33 -4.19
N ILE A 42 -22.78 1.09 -5.02
CA ILE A 42 -22.66 0.85 -6.46
C ILE A 42 -22.08 -0.54 -6.72
N ILE A 43 -20.97 -0.89 -6.07
CA ILE A 43 -20.29 -2.16 -6.34
C ILE A 43 -21.10 -3.37 -5.85
N LYS A 44 -21.85 -3.25 -4.76
CA LYS A 44 -22.75 -4.32 -4.28
C LYS A 44 -23.94 -4.54 -5.19
N LYS A 45 -24.41 -3.48 -5.85
CA LYS A 45 -25.54 -3.54 -6.76
C LYS A 45 -25.14 -4.04 -8.14
N ASP A 46 -24.06 -3.48 -8.68
CA ASP A 46 -23.66 -3.66 -10.07
C ASP A 46 -22.52 -4.70 -10.22
N GLY A 47 -21.88 -5.09 -9.12
CA GLY A 47 -20.75 -6.04 -9.07
C GLY A 47 -19.39 -5.42 -9.42
N PHE A 48 -19.40 -4.21 -9.98
CA PHE A 48 -18.19 -3.50 -10.42
C PHE A 48 -18.36 -1.97 -10.47
N ILE A 49 -17.23 -1.27 -10.59
CA ILE A 49 -17.16 0.16 -10.85
C ILE A 49 -16.20 0.43 -12.00
N ASP A 50 -16.68 1.12 -13.02
CA ASP A 50 -15.86 1.63 -14.12
C ASP A 50 -15.33 3.02 -13.79
N VAL A 51 -14.02 3.11 -13.56
CA VAL A 51 -13.36 4.40 -13.36
C VAL A 51 -13.08 5.03 -14.71
N LYS A 52 -13.54 6.27 -14.91
CA LYS A 52 -13.35 7.02 -16.14
C LYS A 52 -12.26 8.08 -15.98
N LYS A 53 -11.49 8.31 -17.05
CA LYS A 53 -10.57 9.44 -17.17
C LYS A 53 -11.34 10.75 -17.22
N ARG A 54 -10.63 11.86 -17.01
CA ARG A 54 -11.20 13.22 -17.23
C ARG A 54 -11.74 13.42 -18.65
N SER A 55 -11.20 12.70 -19.63
CA SER A 55 -11.69 12.67 -21.02
C SER A 55 -12.99 11.90 -21.22
N GLY A 56 -13.54 11.26 -20.18
CA GLY A 56 -14.75 10.44 -20.24
C GLY A 56 -14.54 9.00 -20.74
N SER A 57 -13.34 8.66 -21.21
CA SER A 57 -12.97 7.29 -21.59
C SER A 57 -12.73 6.41 -20.35
N LEU A 58 -13.03 5.12 -20.48
CA LEU A 58 -12.74 4.13 -19.43
C LEU A 58 -11.23 4.11 -19.12
N ASP A 59 -10.89 4.17 -17.84
CA ASP A 59 -9.52 4.05 -17.33
C ASP A 59 -9.24 2.62 -16.88
N TYR A 60 -10.01 2.13 -15.91
CA TYR A 60 -9.92 0.78 -15.39
C TYR A 60 -11.23 0.35 -14.74
N HIS A 61 -11.38 -0.96 -14.58
CA HIS A 61 -12.53 -1.63 -14.00
C HIS A 61 -12.17 -2.18 -12.62
N VAL A 62 -13.04 -1.93 -11.63
CA VAL A 62 -12.86 -2.42 -10.24
C VAL A 62 -13.97 -3.42 -9.94
N THR A 63 -13.60 -4.67 -9.68
CA THR A 63 -14.54 -5.71 -9.25
C THR A 63 -14.74 -5.67 -7.73
N GLU A 64 -15.89 -6.17 -7.25
CA GLU A 64 -16.14 -6.32 -5.81
C GLU A 64 -15.00 -7.06 -5.11
N GLU A 65 -14.56 -8.19 -5.66
CA GLU A 65 -13.42 -8.98 -5.15
C GLU A 65 -12.16 -8.11 -4.98
N SER A 66 -11.75 -7.42 -6.03
CA SER A 66 -10.52 -6.58 -5.99
C SER A 66 -10.61 -5.43 -4.99
N LEU A 67 -11.81 -4.89 -4.77
CA LEU A 67 -12.04 -3.83 -3.79
C LEU A 67 -12.00 -4.40 -2.37
N MET A 68 -12.65 -5.53 -2.13
CA MET A 68 -12.70 -6.17 -0.82
C MET A 68 -11.32 -6.64 -0.38
N ASP A 69 -10.53 -7.20 -1.29
CA ASP A 69 -9.12 -7.55 -1.04
C ASP A 69 -8.31 -6.33 -0.59
N ARG A 70 -8.48 -5.21 -1.30
CA ARG A 70 -7.79 -3.98 -0.96
C ARG A 70 -8.22 -3.43 0.41
N LEU A 71 -9.51 -3.46 0.73
CA LEU A 71 -10.05 -2.97 2.01
C LEU A 71 -9.68 -3.87 3.20
N GLY A 72 -9.55 -5.18 2.95
CA GLY A 72 -9.14 -6.18 3.94
C GLY A 72 -7.64 -6.23 4.18
N THR A 73 -6.83 -5.65 3.29
CA THR A 73 -5.37 -5.64 3.43
C THR A 73 -4.91 -4.71 4.55
N ASN A 74 -4.31 -5.27 5.59
CA ASN A 74 -3.67 -4.53 6.67
C ASN A 74 -2.17 -4.38 6.39
N MET A 75 -1.75 -3.18 5.97
CA MET A 75 -0.35 -2.91 5.66
C MET A 75 0.57 -3.02 6.88
N HIS A 76 0.06 -2.72 8.08
CA HIS A 76 0.85 -2.87 9.30
C HIS A 76 1.20 -4.34 9.56
N GLU A 77 0.21 -5.22 9.49
CA GLU A 77 0.45 -6.65 9.64
C GLU A 77 1.34 -7.21 8.53
N ALA A 78 1.14 -6.77 7.27
CA ALA A 78 1.99 -7.18 6.17
C ALA A 78 3.45 -6.79 6.40
N CYS A 79 3.72 -5.56 6.86
CA CYS A 79 5.09 -5.12 7.17
C CYS A 79 5.74 -5.98 8.27
N LEU A 80 4.97 -6.46 9.25
CA LEU A 80 5.50 -7.34 10.31
C LEU A 80 5.89 -8.74 9.80
N GLN A 81 5.33 -9.18 8.67
CA GLN A 81 5.68 -10.47 8.06
C GLN A 81 6.91 -10.37 7.15
N ILE A 82 7.39 -9.17 6.82
CA ILE A 82 8.60 -9.01 6.01
C ILE A 82 9.79 -9.59 6.77
N ASP A 83 10.68 -10.27 6.04
CA ASP A 83 11.89 -10.87 6.61
C ASP A 83 12.70 -9.81 7.36
N LYS A 84 13.13 -10.13 8.57
CA LYS A 84 13.95 -9.24 9.41
C LYS A 84 15.30 -8.92 8.77
N GLU A 85 15.79 -9.79 7.89
CA GLU A 85 17.01 -9.55 7.12
C GLU A 85 16.77 -8.67 5.88
N CYS A 86 15.52 -8.43 5.50
CA CYS A 86 15.17 -7.53 4.40
C CYS A 86 15.36 -6.07 4.80
N ARG A 87 16.18 -5.36 4.02
CA ARG A 87 16.38 -3.92 4.22
C ARG A 87 15.19 -3.13 3.67
N LEU A 88 14.44 -2.49 4.54
CA LEU A 88 13.33 -1.60 4.18
C LEU A 88 13.80 -0.14 4.16
N VAL A 89 13.58 0.55 3.04
CA VAL A 89 13.81 1.99 2.90
C VAL A 89 12.49 2.64 2.51
N GLU A 90 11.83 3.28 3.46
CA GLU A 90 10.56 3.99 3.20
C GLU A 90 10.80 5.50 3.17
N LYS A 91 10.43 6.14 2.05
CA LYS A 91 10.27 7.61 2.01
C LYS A 91 8.79 7.93 2.04
N MET A 92 8.25 8.08 3.23
CA MET A 92 6.87 8.47 3.42
C MET A 92 6.74 10.00 3.27
N PHE A 93 5.90 10.44 2.33
CA PHE A 93 5.60 11.87 2.13
C PHE A 93 4.52 12.39 3.08
N ASP A 94 3.95 11.53 3.94
CA ASP A 94 2.90 11.88 4.89
C ASP A 94 3.40 11.73 6.34
N LEU A 95 3.41 12.84 7.09
CA LEU A 95 4.09 13.00 8.38
C LEU A 95 3.35 12.34 9.56
N SER A 96 2.12 11.87 9.38
CA SER A 96 1.28 11.38 10.49
C SER A 96 1.70 10.01 11.07
N TYR A 97 2.56 9.25 10.38
CA TYR A 97 2.91 7.87 10.77
C TYR A 97 4.41 7.63 11.00
N CYS A 98 5.23 8.69 11.04
CA CYS A 98 6.65 8.62 11.42
C CYS A 98 6.89 7.89 12.76
N HIS A 99 5.87 7.81 13.62
CA HIS A 99 6.01 7.23 14.95
C HIS A 99 6.07 5.69 14.98
N LEU A 100 5.59 4.99 13.95
CA LEU A 100 5.52 3.52 13.96
C LEU A 100 6.81 2.87 13.45
N LEU A 101 7.62 3.59 12.67
CA LEU A 101 8.94 3.13 12.21
C LEU A 101 10.06 3.39 13.22
N LEU A 102 9.85 4.28 14.21
CA LEU A 102 10.84 4.57 15.24
C LEU A 102 10.96 3.46 16.31
N LEU A 103 10.09 2.46 16.31
CA LEU A 103 10.09 1.37 17.28
C LEU A 103 10.64 0.04 16.74
N ALA A 104 11.09 -0.01 15.48
CA ALA A 104 11.96 -1.09 15.01
C ALA A 104 13.39 -0.79 15.49
N PRO A 105 13.93 -1.53 16.47
CA PRO A 105 15.19 -1.15 17.10
C PRO A 105 16.36 -1.64 16.24
N PHE A 106 16.67 -0.96 15.13
CA PHE A 106 17.94 -1.04 14.40
C PHE A 106 17.95 0.18 13.46
N LEU A 107 18.39 1.37 13.88
CA LEU A 107 19.82 1.71 13.83
C LEU A 107 20.60 0.68 13.00
N CYS A 108 20.53 0.79 11.68
CA CYS A 108 21.66 0.32 10.87
C CYS A 108 22.84 1.22 11.25
N SER A 109 23.59 0.75 12.24
CA SER A 109 24.81 1.37 12.73
C SER A 109 25.74 1.77 11.59
N SER A 110 26.35 2.93 11.81
CA SER A 110 27.44 3.54 11.08
C SER A 110 28.62 2.59 10.76
N SER A 111 29.38 3.00 9.74
CA SER A 111 30.80 2.68 9.48
C SER A 111 31.10 1.49 8.55
N ASP A 112 31.48 1.74 7.28
CA ASP A 112 32.88 1.84 6.82
C ASP A 112 33.02 1.62 5.28
N ARG A 113 34.03 2.30 4.68
CA ARG A 113 34.42 2.47 3.26
C ARG A 113 33.64 3.53 2.48
N THR A 114 34.21 4.68 2.10
CA THR A 114 35.62 5.10 1.87
C THR A 114 35.77 6.58 2.17
#